data_AF-A0A523CWY0-F1
#
_entry.id   AF-A0A523CWY0-F1
#
_cell.length_a   1.000
_cell.length_b   1.000
_cell.length_c   1.000
_cell.angle_alpha   90.00
_cell.angle_beta   90.00
_cell.angle_gamma   90.00
#
_symmetry.space_group_name_H-M   'P 1'
#
loop_
_entity.id
_entity.type
_entity.pdbx_description
1 polymer ?
#
loop_
_entity_poly.entity_id
_entity_poly.type
_entity_poly.pdbx_seq_one_letter_code
_entity_poly.pdbx_strand_id
1 'polypeptide(L)'
;MVGEIDIPYQKFILDNGLTLIVHEDHKVPIVAVNVWYHVGSKNESPGRSGFAHLFEHLMFNGSEHFDKDYFEALERVGATDLNGTTSNDRTNYFQNVPTSALDLVLWMESDRMGHMLGAITEEKLESQRGVVQNEKRQGENRPYGVARQLIPKNTYPVGHPYSWTVIGSMEDLNAARMEDVHEWFRSYYGAANAVIAIAGDIDVETVHQKVQKYFGDIPSGPPVARHKAWVAKMTGSKRQIVQDHVPQARIYKVWNVPEWGTADADYLRLAGNVLASGKTSRLYKRLVYDDQIATDVSVSVNPQEIGSQVRIQATARRGTELATLETAIDEELKRFFQEGATERELSRVKNQFVSRFIRGIERVGGFGGKSDILARNEVYGGRPDYYKTTLQRVAAAQPDDLTRAARQWLSDGVYILEVHPFPDFKTTGSDVDRSQLPEPGSPPQIDFPEISRTTLPNGLKVLLSRRSSVPLLNLNLLVDAGYAADQHAVPGVASLAMDMLDEGTSTRSALEISEEIDHLGARLRTESDLDLSSVSLSVLKSNLDSALEIYADVILNPTFPEQEFKRLQRQRLAQIQREKNNPRD
;
A
#
# COMPACT_ATOMS: atom_id res chain seq x y z
N MET A 1 -13.06 6.51 46.27
CA MET A 1 -13.38 5.73 45.05
C MET A 1 -12.15 5.22 44.31
N VAL A 2 -11.36 6.02 43.59
CA VAL A 2 -10.22 5.47 42.82
C VAL A 2 -9.08 4.96 43.72
N GLY A 3 -8.85 5.60 44.88
CA GLY A 3 -7.86 5.14 45.87
C GLY A 3 -8.20 3.82 46.58
N GLU A 4 -9.42 3.30 46.42
CA GLU A 4 -9.85 2.00 46.95
C GLU A 4 -9.68 0.87 45.93
N ILE A 5 -9.36 1.19 44.67
CA ILE A 5 -9.16 0.20 43.62
C ILE A 5 -7.74 -0.32 43.73
N ASP A 6 -7.60 -1.54 44.26
CA ASP A 6 -6.33 -2.21 44.43
C ASP A 6 -6.41 -3.67 43.96
N ILE A 7 -5.32 -4.13 43.36
CA ILE A 7 -5.06 -5.53 43.05
C ILE A 7 -3.79 -5.87 43.83
N PRO A 8 -3.90 -6.39 45.06
CA PRO A 8 -2.73 -6.77 45.86
C PRO A 8 -1.87 -7.77 45.11
N TYR A 9 -0.55 -7.66 45.14
CA TYR A 9 0.31 -8.62 44.47
C TYR A 9 1.63 -8.78 45.21
N GLN A 10 2.28 -9.92 44.98
CA GLN A 10 3.69 -10.12 45.29
C GLN A 10 4.46 -10.30 43.98
N LYS A 11 5.65 -9.71 43.90
CA LYS A 11 6.52 -9.75 42.72
C LYS A 11 7.83 -10.43 43.10
N PHE A 12 8.27 -11.35 42.26
CA PHE A 12 9.55 -12.05 42.37
C PHE A 12 10.30 -11.92 41.03
N ILE A 13 11.62 -11.96 41.12
CA ILE A 13 12.50 -12.11 39.96
C ILE A 13 13.32 -13.36 40.25
N LEU A 14 13.16 -14.39 39.42
CA LEU A 14 13.94 -15.62 39.52
C LEU A 14 15.39 -15.36 39.09
N ASP A 15 16.31 -16.26 39.46
CA ASP A 15 17.74 -16.14 39.13
C ASP A 15 18.00 -16.08 37.61
N ASN A 16 17.13 -16.68 36.80
CA ASN A 16 17.19 -16.62 35.33
C ASN A 16 16.56 -15.35 34.72
N GLY A 17 16.07 -14.44 35.55
CA GLY A 17 15.47 -13.16 35.16
C GLY A 17 13.97 -13.19 34.89
N LEU A 18 13.30 -14.35 34.98
CA LEU A 18 11.84 -14.41 34.84
C LEU A 18 11.15 -13.58 35.93
N THR A 19 10.27 -12.68 35.51
CA THR A 19 9.45 -11.92 36.46
C THR A 19 8.16 -12.66 36.76
N LEU A 20 7.95 -13.02 38.02
CA LEU A 20 6.72 -13.63 38.51
C LEU A 20 5.89 -12.59 39.27
N ILE A 21 4.61 -12.50 38.96
CA ILE A 21 3.62 -11.71 39.69
C ILE A 21 2.53 -12.64 40.18
N VAL A 22 2.24 -12.60 41.48
CA VAL A 22 1.22 -13.44 42.10
C VAL A 22 0.16 -12.59 42.77
N HIS A 23 -1.11 -12.86 42.45
CA HIS A 23 -2.29 -12.27 43.10
C HIS A 23 -3.19 -13.37 43.70
N GLU A 24 -3.28 -13.43 45.02
CA GLU A 24 -4.18 -14.35 45.72
C GLU A 24 -5.63 -13.84 45.68
N ASP A 25 -6.57 -14.70 45.25
CA ASP A 25 -8.02 -14.47 45.23
C ASP A 25 -8.79 -15.78 45.43
N HIS A 26 -9.16 -16.07 46.69
CA HIS A 26 -9.86 -17.30 47.08
C HIS A 26 -11.39 -17.28 46.86
N LYS A 27 -11.93 -16.38 46.03
CA LYS A 27 -13.39 -16.29 45.80
C LYS A 27 -13.97 -17.49 45.08
N VAL A 28 -13.20 -18.09 44.17
CA VAL A 28 -13.60 -19.20 43.30
C VAL A 28 -12.37 -20.07 43.03
N PRO A 29 -12.51 -21.41 42.96
CA PRO A 29 -11.38 -22.35 42.83
C PRO A 29 -10.82 -22.41 41.39
N ILE A 30 -10.45 -21.25 40.86
CA ILE A 30 -9.87 -21.06 39.53
C ILE A 30 -8.61 -20.21 39.63
N VAL A 31 -7.69 -20.45 38.71
CA VAL A 31 -6.41 -19.75 38.60
C VAL A 31 -6.19 -19.32 37.17
N ALA A 32 -5.94 -18.03 36.97
CA ALA A 32 -5.47 -17.48 35.72
C ALA A 32 -3.95 -17.56 35.66
N VAL A 33 -3.42 -18.11 34.56
CA VAL A 33 -2.00 -18.08 34.21
C VAL A 33 -1.86 -17.28 32.93
N ASN A 34 -1.01 -16.26 32.92
CA ASN A 34 -0.80 -15.38 31.77
C ASN A 34 0.69 -15.10 31.60
N VAL A 35 1.27 -15.61 30.53
CA VAL A 35 2.69 -15.42 30.19
C VAL A 35 2.79 -14.38 29.09
N TRP A 36 3.42 -13.26 29.39
CA TRP A 36 3.72 -12.20 28.45
C TRP A 36 5.18 -12.26 28.06
N TYR A 37 5.45 -12.32 26.76
CA TYR A 37 6.76 -12.08 26.19
C TYR A 37 6.82 -10.64 25.68
N HIS A 38 7.86 -9.91 26.07
CA HIS A 38 8.08 -8.54 25.59
C HIS A 38 8.73 -8.58 24.19
N VAL A 39 7.97 -9.13 23.24
CA VAL A 39 8.29 -9.21 21.82
C VAL A 39 6.99 -9.14 21.02
N GLY A 40 6.94 -8.36 19.96
CA GLY A 40 5.81 -8.32 19.05
C GLY A 40 6.27 -8.00 17.63
N SER A 41 5.35 -7.59 16.75
CA SER A 41 5.71 -7.28 15.36
C SER A 41 6.72 -6.12 15.25
N LYS A 42 6.89 -5.30 16.29
CA LYS A 42 7.89 -4.22 16.31
C LYS A 42 9.34 -4.71 16.32
N ASN A 43 9.53 -5.96 16.74
CA ASN A 43 10.84 -6.59 16.86
C ASN A 43 11.25 -7.29 15.55
N GLU A 44 10.38 -7.25 14.54
CA GLU A 44 10.64 -7.79 13.20
C GLU A 44 11.55 -6.85 12.40
N SER A 45 12.27 -7.44 11.43
CA SER A 45 13.09 -6.69 10.49
C SER A 45 12.34 -6.49 9.17
N PRO A 46 12.61 -5.40 8.42
CA PRO A 46 12.12 -5.26 7.05
C PRO A 46 12.49 -6.48 6.20
N GLY A 47 11.52 -7.02 5.45
CA GLY A 47 11.66 -8.28 4.69
C GLY A 47 11.43 -9.55 5.51
N ARG A 48 11.06 -9.43 6.79
CA ARG A 48 10.70 -10.54 7.70
C ARG A 48 9.45 -10.20 8.55
N SER A 49 8.46 -9.53 7.96
CA SER A 49 7.22 -9.19 8.66
C SER A 49 6.28 -10.39 8.87
N GLY A 50 5.52 -10.38 9.96
CA GLY A 50 4.56 -11.44 10.30
C GLY A 50 5.14 -12.58 11.12
N PHE A 51 6.44 -12.54 11.41
CA PHE A 51 7.13 -13.55 12.21
C PHE A 51 6.62 -13.63 13.64
N ALA A 52 6.34 -12.50 14.30
CA ALA A 52 5.83 -12.51 15.67
C ALA A 52 4.49 -13.27 15.76
N HIS A 53 3.62 -13.08 14.77
CA HIS A 53 2.31 -13.73 14.71
C HIS A 53 2.42 -15.20 14.25
N LEU A 54 3.25 -15.49 13.25
CA LEU A 54 3.52 -16.87 12.84
C LEU A 54 4.07 -17.70 14.02
N PHE A 55 4.95 -17.10 14.81
CA PHE A 55 5.52 -17.77 15.97
C PHE A 55 4.49 -18.03 17.06
N GLU A 56 3.50 -17.14 17.20
CA GLU A 56 2.38 -17.38 18.10
C GLU A 56 1.58 -18.62 17.72
N HIS A 57 1.33 -18.84 16.44
CA HIS A 57 0.68 -20.06 15.95
C HIS A 57 1.54 -21.30 16.19
N LEU A 58 2.84 -21.23 15.88
CA LEU A 58 3.76 -22.37 16.09
C LEU A 58 3.79 -22.83 17.56
N MET A 59 3.63 -21.90 18.50
CA MET A 59 3.62 -22.13 19.95
C MET A 59 2.39 -22.92 20.44
N PHE A 60 1.41 -23.24 19.57
CA PHE A 60 0.31 -24.16 19.89
C PHE A 60 0.54 -25.58 19.40
N ASN A 61 1.51 -25.79 18.51
CA ASN A 61 1.70 -27.04 17.76
C ASN A 61 2.69 -28.00 18.43
N GLY A 62 2.82 -27.92 19.75
CA GLY A 62 3.63 -28.82 20.54
C GLY A 62 5.01 -28.28 20.93
N SER A 63 5.63 -29.02 21.83
CA SER A 63 6.97 -28.84 22.39
C SER A 63 7.65 -30.21 22.51
N GLU A 64 8.94 -30.27 22.83
CA GLU A 64 9.74 -31.50 22.84
C GLU A 64 9.14 -32.60 23.74
N HIS A 65 8.52 -32.21 24.86
CA HIS A 65 7.94 -33.14 25.82
C HIS A 65 6.41 -33.25 25.72
N PHE A 66 5.77 -32.40 24.93
CA PHE A 66 4.34 -32.49 24.57
C PHE A 66 4.12 -32.13 23.11
N ASP A 67 4.35 -33.10 22.22
CA ASP A 67 4.26 -32.90 20.78
C ASP A 67 2.83 -33.07 20.23
N LYS A 68 1.88 -32.30 20.77
CA LYS A 68 0.46 -32.32 20.38
C LYS A 68 -0.14 -30.92 20.49
N ASP A 69 -1.39 -30.78 20.05
CA ASP A 69 -2.15 -29.54 20.19
C ASP A 69 -2.34 -29.17 21.67
N TYR A 70 -1.86 -27.98 22.04
CA TYR A 70 -1.96 -27.44 23.39
C TYR A 70 -3.41 -27.21 23.84
N PHE A 71 -4.31 -26.85 22.92
CA PHE A 71 -5.72 -26.64 23.23
C PHE A 71 -6.36 -27.95 23.70
N GLU A 72 -6.06 -29.07 23.05
CA GLU A 72 -6.63 -30.38 23.40
C GLU A 72 -6.31 -30.78 24.85
N ALA A 73 -5.09 -30.54 25.32
CA ALA A 73 -4.70 -30.85 26.70
C ALA A 73 -5.38 -29.94 27.72
N LEU A 74 -5.48 -28.65 27.42
CA LEU A 74 -6.03 -27.66 28.35
C LEU A 74 -7.56 -27.72 28.43
N GLU A 75 -8.26 -27.99 27.33
CA GLU A 75 -9.72 -28.18 27.32
C GLU A 75 -10.14 -29.39 28.16
N ARG A 76 -9.33 -30.46 28.17
CA ARG A 76 -9.60 -31.67 28.99
C ARG A 76 -9.62 -31.40 30.49
N VAL A 77 -8.90 -30.40 30.96
CA VAL A 77 -8.90 -29.99 32.38
C VAL A 77 -9.89 -28.86 32.66
N GLY A 78 -10.74 -28.51 31.70
CA GLY A 78 -11.75 -27.46 31.85
C GLY A 78 -11.17 -26.05 31.77
N ALA A 79 -10.08 -25.85 31.01
CA ALA A 79 -9.57 -24.51 30.77
C ALA A 79 -10.62 -23.63 30.08
N THR A 80 -10.67 -22.37 30.49
CA THR A 80 -11.54 -21.32 29.93
C THR A 80 -10.70 -20.08 29.66
N ASP A 81 -11.20 -19.16 28.82
CA ASP A 81 -10.43 -17.98 28.38
C ASP A 81 -9.00 -18.37 27.92
N LEU A 82 -8.88 -19.50 27.20
CA LEU A 82 -7.63 -20.06 26.70
C LEU A 82 -7.34 -19.47 25.31
N ASN A 83 -6.25 -18.72 25.16
CA ASN A 83 -5.80 -18.22 23.85
C ASN A 83 -4.36 -17.71 23.86
N GLY A 84 -3.86 -17.36 22.68
CA GLY A 84 -2.65 -16.58 22.44
C GLY A 84 -2.99 -15.33 21.65
N THR A 85 -2.24 -14.25 21.85
CA THR A 85 -2.34 -13.09 20.96
C THR A 85 -1.00 -12.41 20.73
N THR A 86 -0.84 -11.94 19.50
CA THR A 86 0.26 -11.06 19.10
C THR A 86 -0.23 -9.65 18.80
N SER A 87 0.54 -8.66 19.26
CA SER A 87 0.38 -7.25 18.92
C SER A 87 1.69 -6.69 18.36
N ASN A 88 1.73 -5.39 18.10
CA ASN A 88 2.99 -4.76 17.75
C ASN A 88 4.03 -4.85 18.88
N ASP A 89 3.61 -4.91 20.15
CA ASP A 89 4.49 -4.73 21.30
C ASP A 89 4.77 -6.00 22.12
N ARG A 90 3.86 -6.98 22.06
CA ARG A 90 3.90 -8.19 22.88
C ARG A 90 3.23 -9.37 22.19
N THR A 91 3.66 -10.57 22.59
CA THR A 91 3.00 -11.85 22.37
C THR A 91 2.70 -12.43 23.74
N ASN A 92 1.49 -12.95 23.96
CA ASN A 92 1.14 -13.57 25.22
C ASN A 92 0.28 -14.81 25.02
N TYR A 93 0.24 -15.63 26.06
CA TYR A 93 -0.61 -16.80 26.16
C TYR A 93 -1.25 -16.83 27.53
N PHE A 94 -2.53 -17.16 27.58
CA PHE A 94 -3.30 -17.06 28.79
C PHE A 94 -4.43 -18.07 28.85
N GLN A 95 -4.73 -18.49 30.06
CA GLN A 95 -5.77 -19.47 30.37
C GLN A 95 -6.24 -19.30 31.81
N ASN A 96 -7.51 -19.60 32.04
CA ASN A 96 -8.06 -19.85 33.37
C ASN A 96 -8.28 -21.35 33.53
N VAL A 97 -7.79 -21.94 34.62
CA VAL A 97 -7.96 -23.37 34.93
C VAL A 97 -8.47 -23.57 36.35
N PRO A 98 -9.08 -24.72 36.66
CA PRO A 98 -9.31 -25.12 38.06
C PRO A 98 -7.98 -25.15 38.83
N THR A 99 -8.00 -24.80 40.12
CA THR A 99 -6.78 -24.80 40.98
C THR A 99 -6.01 -26.12 40.94
N SER A 100 -6.73 -27.25 40.85
CA SER A 100 -6.15 -28.60 40.75
C SER A 100 -5.32 -28.83 39.48
N ALA A 101 -5.48 -28.01 38.44
CA ALA A 101 -4.77 -28.12 37.17
C ALA A 101 -3.57 -27.15 37.06
N LEU A 102 -3.25 -26.39 38.10
CA LEU A 102 -2.15 -25.41 38.06
C LEU A 102 -0.81 -26.05 37.67
N ASP A 103 -0.47 -27.21 38.24
CA ASP A 103 0.79 -27.91 37.94
C ASP A 103 0.89 -28.35 36.48
N LEU A 104 -0.23 -28.79 35.89
CA LEU A 104 -0.29 -29.13 34.46
C LEU A 104 0.02 -27.90 33.62
N VAL A 105 -0.65 -26.78 33.92
CA VAL A 105 -0.48 -25.54 33.15
C VAL A 105 0.93 -25.00 33.29
N LEU A 106 1.49 -24.94 34.50
CA LEU A 106 2.86 -24.47 34.71
C LEU A 106 3.87 -25.32 33.96
N TRP A 107 3.67 -26.65 33.96
CA TRP A 107 4.51 -27.57 33.18
C TRP A 107 4.39 -27.33 31.67
N MET A 108 3.16 -27.17 31.13
CA MET A 108 2.96 -26.91 29.71
C MET A 108 3.56 -25.55 29.28
N GLU A 109 3.36 -24.52 30.10
CA GLU A 109 3.89 -23.18 29.85
C GLU A 109 5.42 -23.14 29.91
N SER A 110 6.02 -23.86 30.86
CA SER A 110 7.48 -23.98 30.94
C SER A 110 8.05 -24.78 29.78
N ASP A 111 7.40 -25.88 29.38
CA ASP A 111 7.86 -26.72 28.29
C ASP A 111 7.84 -25.96 26.95
N ARG A 112 6.77 -25.20 26.72
CA ARG A 112 6.68 -24.29 25.59
C ARG A 112 7.74 -23.19 25.60
N MET A 113 8.12 -22.67 26.77
CA MET A 113 9.12 -21.61 26.86
C MET A 113 10.56 -22.14 26.72
N GLY A 114 10.87 -23.30 27.30
CA GLY A 114 12.23 -23.84 27.37
C GLY A 114 12.59 -24.86 26.29
N HIS A 115 11.59 -25.58 25.78
CA HIS A 115 11.77 -26.83 25.02
C HIS A 115 10.92 -26.88 23.76
N MET A 116 10.71 -25.74 23.10
CA MET A 116 9.90 -25.68 21.88
C MET A 116 10.67 -26.14 20.63
N LEU A 117 11.94 -25.73 20.52
CA LEU A 117 12.66 -25.75 19.24
C LEU A 117 12.74 -27.14 18.61
N GLY A 118 12.99 -28.19 19.40
CA GLY A 118 13.08 -29.55 18.89
C GLY A 118 11.76 -30.11 18.34
N ALA A 119 10.62 -29.50 18.66
CA ALA A 119 9.31 -29.90 18.15
C ALA A 119 8.88 -29.14 16.89
N ILE A 120 9.59 -28.09 16.47
CA ILE A 120 9.27 -27.35 15.25
C ILE A 120 9.89 -28.10 14.06
N THR A 121 9.02 -28.68 13.22
CA THR A 121 9.43 -29.36 11.98
C THR A 121 9.09 -28.52 10.76
N GLU A 122 9.75 -28.80 9.63
CA GLU A 122 9.46 -28.14 8.34
C GLU A 122 7.97 -28.28 7.97
N GLU A 123 7.38 -29.44 8.24
CA GLU A 123 5.97 -29.73 8.01
C GLU A 123 5.05 -28.83 8.85
N LYS A 124 5.34 -28.66 10.14
CA LYS A 124 4.56 -27.77 11.01
C LYS A 124 4.71 -26.31 10.60
N LEU A 125 5.93 -25.90 10.24
CA LEU A 125 6.18 -24.54 9.74
C LEU A 125 5.37 -24.26 8.48
N GLU A 126 5.39 -25.15 7.49
CA GLU A 126 4.64 -24.97 6.26
C GLU A 126 3.13 -25.00 6.49
N SER A 127 2.65 -25.90 7.36
CA SER A 127 1.25 -25.95 7.78
C SER A 127 0.79 -24.64 8.41
N GLN A 128 1.52 -24.13 9.41
CA GLN A 128 1.15 -22.89 10.09
C GLN A 128 1.31 -21.66 9.20
N ARG A 129 2.30 -21.65 8.31
CA ARG A 129 2.41 -20.62 7.27
C ARG A 129 1.16 -20.59 6.39
N GLY A 130 0.67 -21.74 5.94
CA GLY A 130 -0.57 -21.85 5.18
C GLY A 130 -1.79 -21.29 5.94
N VAL A 131 -1.90 -21.58 7.24
CA VAL A 131 -2.95 -21.05 8.12
C VAL A 131 -2.90 -19.52 8.22
N VAL A 132 -1.74 -18.96 8.54
CA VAL A 132 -1.55 -17.50 8.68
C VAL A 132 -1.79 -16.77 7.36
N GLN A 133 -1.34 -17.34 6.24
CA GLN A 133 -1.64 -16.79 4.91
C GLN A 133 -3.13 -16.78 4.60
N ASN A 134 -3.86 -17.83 4.97
CA ASN A 134 -5.31 -17.88 4.81
C ASN A 134 -6.01 -16.86 5.72
N GLU A 135 -5.57 -16.71 6.97
CA GLU A 135 -6.08 -15.70 7.89
C GLU A 135 -5.88 -14.29 7.32
N LYS A 136 -4.72 -14.01 6.72
CA LYS A 136 -4.44 -12.74 6.04
C LYS A 136 -5.42 -12.49 4.90
N ARG A 137 -5.60 -13.47 4.01
CA ARG A 137 -6.58 -13.38 2.89
C ARG A 137 -7.99 -13.14 3.42
N GLN A 138 -8.41 -13.86 4.46
CA GLN A 138 -9.71 -13.65 5.08
C GLN A 138 -9.85 -12.25 5.68
N GLY A 139 -8.82 -11.76 6.36
CA GLY A 139 -8.79 -10.42 6.95
C GLY A 139 -8.84 -9.31 5.90
N GLU A 140 -8.17 -9.50 4.76
CA GLU A 140 -8.18 -8.58 3.62
C GLU A 140 -9.52 -8.58 2.89
N ASN A 141 -10.19 -9.73 2.82
CA ASN A 141 -11.51 -9.88 2.19
C ASN A 141 -12.69 -9.49 3.11
N ARG A 142 -12.45 -9.16 4.39
CA ARG A 142 -13.50 -8.64 5.27
C ARG A 142 -13.89 -7.21 4.82
N PRO A 143 -15.17 -6.80 4.97
CA PRO A 143 -15.58 -5.44 4.69
C PRO A 143 -14.68 -4.40 5.37
N TYR A 144 -14.19 -3.44 4.59
CA TYR A 144 -13.26 -2.39 5.02
C TYR A 144 -11.88 -2.93 5.46
N GLY A 145 -11.53 -4.17 5.10
CA GLY A 145 -10.27 -4.83 5.43
C GLY A 145 -9.05 -4.07 4.89
N VAL A 146 -9.22 -3.41 3.74
CA VAL A 146 -8.20 -2.53 3.11
C VAL A 146 -7.66 -1.46 4.06
N ALA A 147 -8.48 -0.95 4.98
CA ALA A 147 -8.07 0.07 5.93
C ALA A 147 -7.00 -0.43 6.92
N ARG A 148 -7.01 -1.74 7.26
CA ARG A 148 -6.01 -2.33 8.16
C ARG A 148 -4.61 -2.31 7.57
N GLN A 149 -4.49 -2.42 6.24
CA GLN A 149 -3.21 -2.38 5.53
C GLN A 149 -2.79 -0.94 5.23
N LEU A 150 -3.72 -0.10 4.79
CA LEU A 150 -3.41 1.27 4.35
C LEU A 150 -3.06 2.20 5.51
N ILE A 151 -3.69 2.07 6.68
CA ILE A 151 -3.41 2.96 7.82
C ILE A 151 -1.94 2.87 8.27
N PRO A 152 -1.40 1.74 8.77
CA PRO A 152 -0.02 1.68 9.25
C PRO A 152 1.00 2.08 8.18
N LYS A 153 0.78 1.66 6.92
CA LYS A 153 1.61 2.02 5.77
C LYS A 153 1.68 3.52 5.51
N ASN A 154 0.61 4.25 5.80
CA ASN A 154 0.51 5.68 5.47
C ASN A 154 0.68 6.62 6.66
N THR A 155 0.56 6.11 7.89
CA THR A 155 0.72 6.91 9.11
C THR A 155 2.12 6.85 9.68
N TYR A 156 2.89 5.80 9.41
CA TYR A 156 4.27 5.67 9.88
C TYR A 156 5.28 5.76 8.72
N PRO A 157 6.48 6.35 8.94
CA PRO A 157 7.50 6.39 7.91
C PRO A 157 8.05 4.98 7.61
N VAL A 158 8.60 4.80 6.41
CA VAL A 158 9.24 3.54 6.02
C VAL A 158 10.37 3.21 7.00
N GLY A 159 10.40 1.96 7.47
CA GLY A 159 11.37 1.47 8.46
C GLY A 159 10.93 1.68 9.91
N HIS A 160 9.83 2.39 10.17
CA HIS A 160 9.23 2.41 11.50
C HIS A 160 8.61 1.04 11.83
N PRO A 161 8.82 0.47 13.02
CA PRO A 161 8.36 -0.88 13.35
C PRO A 161 6.83 -1.06 13.42
N TYR A 162 6.07 0.05 13.40
CA TYR A 162 4.61 0.05 13.27
C TYR A 162 4.12 0.34 11.84
N SER A 163 5.01 0.41 10.83
CA SER A 163 4.63 0.70 9.44
C SER A 163 4.09 -0.52 8.67
N TRP A 164 4.01 -1.69 9.31
CA TRP A 164 3.39 -2.91 8.77
C TRP A 164 2.38 -3.51 9.74
N THR A 165 1.55 -4.41 9.23
CA THR A 165 0.56 -5.12 10.05
C THR A 165 1.21 -6.29 10.78
N VAL A 166 0.70 -6.62 11.96
CA VAL A 166 1.19 -7.75 12.79
C VAL A 166 1.19 -9.08 12.04
N ILE A 167 0.24 -9.28 11.12
CA ILE A 167 0.14 -10.49 10.29
C ILE A 167 1.19 -10.56 9.17
N GLY A 168 1.90 -9.45 8.89
CA GLY A 168 2.95 -9.39 7.89
C GLY A 168 2.49 -9.35 6.43
N SER A 169 3.47 -9.52 5.54
CA SER A 169 3.31 -9.57 4.09
C SER A 169 3.27 -11.02 3.59
N MET A 170 2.59 -11.26 2.47
CA MET A 170 2.61 -12.60 1.84
C MET A 170 4.02 -13.00 1.39
N GLU A 171 4.82 -12.02 0.95
CA GLU A 171 6.19 -12.22 0.50
C GLU A 171 7.10 -12.70 1.65
N ASP A 172 7.05 -12.02 2.79
CA ASP A 172 7.89 -12.32 3.95
C ASP A 172 7.48 -13.67 4.57
N LEU A 173 6.17 -13.96 4.63
CA LEU A 173 5.67 -15.27 5.08
C LEU A 173 6.14 -16.41 4.17
N ASN A 174 6.17 -16.20 2.86
CA ASN A 174 6.69 -17.20 1.91
C ASN A 174 8.22 -17.38 2.02
N ALA A 175 8.93 -16.30 2.34
CA ALA A 175 10.39 -16.30 2.43
C ALA A 175 10.93 -16.89 3.75
N ALA A 176 10.08 -17.06 4.76
CA ALA A 176 10.46 -17.56 6.08
C ALA A 176 11.16 -18.94 6.00
N ARG A 177 12.23 -19.12 6.76
CA ARG A 177 13.00 -20.38 6.84
C ARG A 177 13.04 -20.90 8.26
N MET A 178 13.33 -22.19 8.42
CA MET A 178 13.46 -22.81 9.75
C MET A 178 14.53 -22.12 10.61
N GLU A 179 15.63 -21.69 10.01
CA GLU A 179 16.69 -20.98 10.72
C GLU A 179 16.18 -19.65 11.30
N ASP A 180 15.33 -18.93 10.57
CA ASP A 180 14.75 -17.67 11.01
C ASP A 180 13.83 -17.88 12.22
N VAL A 181 13.07 -18.99 12.23
CA VAL A 181 12.20 -19.40 13.34
C VAL A 181 13.04 -19.71 14.58
N HIS A 182 14.10 -20.49 14.43
CA HIS A 182 15.02 -20.79 15.54
C HIS A 182 15.73 -19.54 16.07
N GLU A 183 16.16 -18.64 15.19
CA GLU A 183 16.77 -17.36 15.56
C GLU A 183 15.79 -16.47 16.34
N TRP A 184 14.54 -16.37 15.87
CA TRP A 184 13.49 -15.59 16.52
C TRP A 184 13.22 -16.07 17.95
N PHE A 185 13.07 -17.38 18.15
CA PHE A 185 12.85 -17.96 19.48
C PHE A 185 14.00 -17.64 20.44
N ARG A 186 15.23 -17.95 20.03
CA ARG A 186 16.43 -17.75 20.86
C ARG A 186 16.64 -16.28 21.22
N SER A 187 16.24 -15.37 20.34
CA SER A 187 16.40 -13.94 20.55
C SER A 187 15.40 -13.36 21.55
N TYR A 188 14.18 -13.90 21.61
CA TYR A 188 13.06 -13.18 22.25
C TYR A 188 12.27 -13.96 23.31
N TYR A 189 12.33 -15.29 23.34
CA TYR A 189 11.52 -16.13 24.23
C TYR A 189 12.27 -16.63 25.47
N GLY A 190 13.45 -16.08 25.77
CA GLY A 190 14.18 -16.35 27.01
C GLY A 190 13.50 -15.76 28.26
N ALA A 191 13.79 -16.38 29.42
CA ALA A 191 13.13 -16.09 30.69
C ALA A 191 13.18 -14.61 31.10
N ALA A 192 14.30 -13.91 30.88
CA ALA A 192 14.47 -12.51 31.26
C ALA A 192 13.67 -11.52 30.39
N ASN A 193 13.10 -11.97 29.27
CA ASN A 193 12.21 -11.17 28.42
C ASN A 193 10.72 -11.46 28.67
N ALA A 194 10.39 -12.27 29.69
CA ALA A 194 9.04 -12.71 30.00
C ALA A 194 8.55 -12.26 31.39
N VAL A 195 7.23 -12.10 31.50
CA VAL A 195 6.50 -11.86 32.75
C VAL A 195 5.40 -12.91 32.85
N ILE A 196 5.39 -13.69 33.92
CA ILE A 196 4.28 -14.60 34.25
C ILE A 196 3.45 -14.00 35.38
N ALA A 197 2.17 -13.77 35.11
CA ALA A 197 1.20 -13.32 36.10
C ALA A 197 0.22 -14.46 36.43
N ILE A 198 0.15 -14.83 37.70
CA ILE A 198 -0.73 -15.88 38.22
C ILE A 198 -1.69 -15.25 39.21
N ALA A 199 -3.00 -15.39 38.97
CA ALA A 199 -4.04 -14.78 39.79
C ALA A 199 -5.19 -15.75 40.06
N GLY A 200 -5.61 -15.93 41.32
CA GLY A 200 -6.74 -16.79 41.65
C GLY A 200 -6.63 -17.50 42.99
N ASP A 201 -7.29 -18.64 43.13
CA ASP A 201 -7.32 -19.43 44.37
C ASP A 201 -6.01 -20.21 44.58
N ILE A 202 -5.01 -19.52 45.12
CA ILE A 202 -3.62 -19.94 45.29
C ILE A 202 -3.00 -19.24 46.50
N ASP A 203 -1.90 -19.79 47.02
CA ASP A 203 -1.00 -19.08 47.94
C ASP A 203 0.33 -18.72 47.26
N VAL A 204 0.90 -17.58 47.64
CA VAL A 204 2.08 -17.00 47.00
C VAL A 204 3.29 -17.90 47.13
N GLU A 205 3.53 -18.47 48.30
CA GLU A 205 4.74 -19.26 48.57
C GLU A 205 4.74 -20.54 47.73
N THR A 206 3.61 -21.25 47.67
CA THR A 206 3.46 -22.45 46.83
C THR A 206 3.62 -22.11 45.36
N VAL A 207 3.05 -21.00 44.89
CA VAL A 207 3.20 -20.57 43.49
C VAL A 207 4.66 -20.23 43.18
N HIS A 208 5.33 -19.49 44.06
CA HIS A 208 6.74 -19.15 43.88
C HIS A 208 7.61 -20.41 43.77
N GLN A 209 7.40 -21.40 44.66
CA GLN A 209 8.11 -22.68 44.60
C GLN A 209 7.80 -23.47 43.33
N LYS A 210 6.54 -23.53 42.89
CA LYS A 210 6.15 -24.21 41.65
C LYS A 210 6.76 -23.53 40.43
N VAL A 211 6.73 -22.20 40.35
CA VAL A 211 7.32 -21.47 39.23
C VAL A 211 8.84 -21.62 39.22
N GLN A 212 9.51 -21.58 40.38
CA GLN A 212 10.94 -21.89 40.49
C GLN A 212 11.24 -23.32 40.00
N LYS A 213 10.39 -24.29 40.34
CA LYS A 213 10.54 -25.68 39.91
C LYS A 213 10.37 -25.87 38.40
N TYR A 214 9.37 -25.23 37.79
CA TYR A 214 9.04 -25.45 36.38
C TYR A 214 9.81 -24.55 35.42
N PHE A 215 10.13 -23.31 35.81
CA PHE A 215 10.76 -22.33 34.93
C PHE A 215 12.21 -22.01 35.29
N GLY A 216 12.69 -22.41 36.47
CA GLY A 216 13.97 -21.94 37.02
C GLY A 216 15.21 -22.40 36.25
N ASP A 217 15.11 -23.47 35.47
CA ASP A 217 16.18 -24.02 34.61
C ASP A 217 16.19 -23.42 33.20
N ILE A 218 15.13 -22.70 32.81
CA ILE A 218 15.04 -22.07 31.49
C ILE A 218 16.03 -20.90 31.39
N PRO A 219 16.87 -20.83 30.33
CA PRO A 219 17.84 -19.76 30.18
C PRO A 219 17.22 -18.36 30.08
N SER A 220 17.95 -17.34 30.53
CA SER A 220 17.53 -15.93 30.48
C SER A 220 17.24 -15.42 29.07
N GLY A 221 17.88 -15.98 28.05
CA GLY A 221 17.96 -15.39 26.72
C GLY A 221 18.98 -14.24 26.65
N PRO A 222 19.27 -13.75 25.43
CA PRO A 222 20.17 -12.63 25.23
C PRO A 222 19.52 -11.29 25.62
N PRO A 223 20.32 -10.23 25.84
CA PRO A 223 19.78 -8.89 26.02
C PRO A 223 19.02 -8.41 24.77
N VAL A 224 17.80 -7.89 24.97
CA VAL A 224 16.95 -7.34 23.90
C VAL A 224 16.99 -5.82 23.90
N ALA A 225 17.38 -5.22 22.77
CA ALA A 225 17.32 -3.78 22.58
C ALA A 225 15.85 -3.31 22.45
N ARG A 226 15.50 -2.20 23.10
CA ARG A 226 14.12 -1.68 23.12
C ARG A 226 14.08 -0.21 22.73
N HIS A 227 13.14 0.13 21.85
CA HIS A 227 12.76 1.51 21.59
C HIS A 227 12.01 2.06 22.80
N LYS A 228 12.42 3.23 23.31
CA LYS A 228 11.72 3.91 24.42
C LYS A 228 10.50 4.68 23.95
N ALA A 229 10.66 5.46 22.88
CA ALA A 229 9.58 6.23 22.26
C ALA A 229 9.96 6.55 20.81
N TRP A 230 8.98 6.46 19.92
CA TRP A 230 9.04 6.88 18.53
C TRP A 230 7.60 7.18 18.06
N VAL A 231 7.08 8.34 18.47
CA VAL A 231 5.68 8.73 18.19
C VAL A 231 5.41 8.87 16.69
N ALA A 232 6.41 9.27 15.91
CA ALA A 232 6.29 9.56 14.48
C ALA A 232 5.11 10.51 14.18
N LYS A 233 5.02 11.62 14.92
CA LYS A 233 3.97 12.64 14.74
C LYS A 233 3.99 13.14 13.28
N MET A 234 2.85 13.05 12.62
CA MET A 234 2.67 13.56 11.26
C MET A 234 2.49 15.09 11.26
N THR A 235 2.68 15.72 10.10
CA THR A 235 2.42 17.15 9.86
C THR A 235 1.55 17.34 8.63
N GLY A 236 0.62 18.29 8.67
CA GLY A 236 -0.33 18.54 7.59
C GLY A 236 -1.38 17.43 7.45
N SER A 237 -2.00 17.37 6.27
CA SER A 237 -3.01 16.36 5.93
C SER A 237 -2.53 15.45 4.81
N LYS A 238 -2.64 14.13 4.99
CA LYS A 238 -2.45 13.14 3.94
C LYS A 238 -3.79 12.49 3.62
N ARG A 239 -4.16 12.41 2.34
CA ARG A 239 -5.44 11.84 1.88
C ARG A 239 -5.22 10.58 1.05
N GLN A 240 -6.10 9.61 1.21
CA GLN A 240 -6.24 8.49 0.29
C GLN A 240 -7.72 8.13 0.10
N ILE A 241 -8.09 7.82 -1.13
CA ILE A 241 -9.41 7.34 -1.51
C ILE A 241 -9.23 5.94 -2.10
N VAL A 242 -10.06 5.00 -1.68
CA VAL A 242 -10.06 3.61 -2.18
C VAL A 242 -11.48 3.10 -2.33
N GLN A 243 -11.67 2.11 -3.20
CA GLN A 243 -12.92 1.37 -3.32
C GLN A 243 -12.77 -0.02 -2.70
N ASP A 244 -13.85 -0.52 -2.10
CA ASP A 244 -13.95 -1.86 -1.51
C ASP A 244 -15.36 -2.42 -1.75
N HIS A 245 -15.54 -3.74 -1.69
CA HIS A 245 -16.85 -4.38 -1.80
C HIS A 245 -17.64 -4.24 -0.50
N VAL A 246 -18.09 -3.02 -0.22
CA VAL A 246 -18.76 -2.63 1.03
C VAL A 246 -20.11 -1.96 0.75
N PRO A 247 -21.11 -2.11 1.64
CA PRO A 247 -22.45 -1.56 1.41
C PRO A 247 -22.56 -0.05 1.64
N GLN A 248 -21.61 0.55 2.37
CA GLN A 248 -21.65 1.97 2.74
C GLN A 248 -20.25 2.58 2.64
N ALA A 249 -20.18 3.87 2.31
CA ALA A 249 -18.92 4.59 2.36
C ALA A 249 -18.50 4.84 3.82
N ARG A 250 -17.20 4.86 4.07
CA ARG A 250 -16.64 5.08 5.41
C ARG A 250 -15.41 5.99 5.36
N ILE A 251 -15.33 6.91 6.31
CA ILE A 251 -14.17 7.77 6.51
C ILE A 251 -13.41 7.35 7.78
N TYR A 252 -12.08 7.37 7.69
CA TYR A 252 -11.16 7.23 8.79
C TYR A 252 -10.29 8.48 8.90
N LYS A 253 -10.18 9.07 10.08
CA LYS A 253 -9.18 10.11 10.39
C LYS A 253 -8.25 9.58 11.48
N VAL A 254 -6.94 9.55 11.21
CA VAL A 254 -5.93 8.91 12.07
C VAL A 254 -4.80 9.89 12.37
N TRP A 255 -4.41 9.92 13.64
CA TRP A 255 -3.27 10.69 14.15
C TRP A 255 -2.34 9.77 14.92
N ASN A 256 -1.03 9.98 14.77
CA ASN A 256 -0.06 9.38 15.68
C ASN A 256 0.10 10.29 16.90
N VAL A 257 -0.02 9.69 18.08
CA VAL A 257 -0.06 10.36 19.38
C VAL A 257 0.91 9.66 20.35
N PRO A 258 1.16 10.22 21.54
CA PRO A 258 2.15 9.68 22.47
C PRO A 258 1.95 8.22 22.79
N GLU A 259 3.06 7.58 23.14
CA GLU A 259 3.13 6.22 23.63
C GLU A 259 2.22 5.96 24.85
N TRP A 260 1.93 4.67 25.06
CA TRP A 260 1.23 4.16 26.23
C TRP A 260 1.90 4.66 27.53
N GLY A 261 1.09 4.93 28.55
CA GLY A 261 1.58 5.36 29.87
C GLY A 261 1.85 6.86 29.99
N THR A 262 1.71 7.65 28.92
CA THR A 262 1.75 9.12 29.02
C THR A 262 0.42 9.70 29.51
N ALA A 263 0.46 10.89 30.14
CA ALA A 263 -0.76 11.58 30.55
C ALA A 263 -1.61 12.00 29.35
N ASP A 264 -0.97 12.43 28.26
CA ASP A 264 -1.65 12.81 27.02
C ASP A 264 -2.41 11.62 26.40
N ALA A 265 -1.85 10.41 26.39
CA ALA A 265 -2.57 9.23 25.91
C ALA A 265 -3.82 8.92 26.75
N ASP A 266 -3.74 9.07 28.08
CA ASP A 266 -4.88 8.92 28.98
C ASP A 266 -5.96 9.99 28.75
N TYR A 267 -5.56 11.25 28.58
CA TYR A 267 -6.48 12.37 28.31
C TYR A 267 -7.11 12.28 26.92
N LEU A 268 -6.37 11.86 25.89
CA LEU A 268 -6.91 11.61 24.56
C LEU A 268 -7.96 10.49 24.57
N ARG A 269 -7.77 9.46 25.41
CA ARG A 269 -8.79 8.41 25.58
C ARG A 269 -10.05 8.95 26.24
N LEU A 270 -9.95 9.84 27.22
CA LEU A 270 -11.11 10.51 27.80
C LEU A 270 -11.80 11.44 26.79
N ALA A 271 -11.03 12.22 26.03
CA ALA A 271 -11.54 13.08 24.95
C ALA A 271 -12.28 12.27 23.89
N GLY A 272 -11.72 11.13 23.43
CA GLY A 272 -12.39 10.22 22.51
C GLY A 272 -13.73 9.68 23.05
N ASN A 273 -13.79 9.37 24.35
CA ASN A 273 -15.05 8.97 24.98
C ASN A 273 -16.08 10.12 25.06
N VAL A 274 -15.64 11.38 25.23
CA VAL A 274 -16.54 12.54 25.18
C VAL A 274 -17.09 12.70 23.76
N LEU A 275 -16.24 12.52 22.76
CA LEU A 275 -16.58 12.67 21.35
C LEU A 275 -17.52 11.59 20.83
N ALA A 276 -17.31 10.29 21.14
CA ALA A 276 -18.12 9.22 20.53
C ALA A 276 -18.59 8.08 21.45
N SER A 277 -18.31 8.09 22.76
CA SER A 277 -18.78 7.00 23.64
C SER A 277 -20.20 7.22 24.15
N GLY A 278 -21.13 6.42 23.65
CA GLY A 278 -22.54 6.40 24.04
C GLY A 278 -23.39 7.42 23.29
N LYS A 279 -24.72 7.28 23.39
CA LYS A 279 -25.69 8.04 22.59
C LYS A 279 -25.68 9.55 22.86
N THR A 280 -25.14 9.98 24.00
CA THR A 280 -25.05 11.40 24.40
C THR A 280 -23.69 12.02 24.12
N SER A 281 -22.80 11.31 23.41
CA SER A 281 -21.50 11.85 22.99
C SER A 281 -21.65 12.78 21.79
N ARG A 282 -20.73 13.73 21.62
CA ARG A 282 -20.89 14.85 20.66
C ARG A 282 -21.07 14.38 19.23
N LEU A 283 -20.13 13.59 18.71
CA LEU A 283 -20.16 13.07 17.34
C LEU A 283 -21.34 12.11 17.14
N TYR A 284 -21.67 11.25 18.10
CA TYR A 284 -22.83 10.37 17.95
C TYR A 284 -24.12 11.18 17.86
N LYS A 285 -24.33 12.10 18.81
CA LYS A 285 -25.52 12.95 18.87
C LYS A 285 -25.65 13.74 17.57
N ARG A 286 -24.57 14.38 17.11
CA ARG A 286 -24.57 15.13 15.87
C ARG A 286 -24.80 14.25 14.63
N LEU A 287 -23.89 13.31 14.36
CA LEU A 287 -23.83 12.63 13.06
C LEU A 287 -24.91 11.55 12.91
N VAL A 288 -25.25 10.85 13.99
CA VAL A 288 -26.16 9.69 13.95
C VAL A 288 -27.58 10.07 14.34
N TYR A 289 -27.75 10.91 15.37
CA TYR A 289 -29.07 11.22 15.94
C TYR A 289 -29.71 12.48 15.34
N ASP A 290 -29.01 13.62 15.36
CA ASP A 290 -29.53 14.92 14.92
C ASP A 290 -29.50 15.05 13.37
N ASP A 291 -28.31 15.02 12.77
CA ASP A 291 -28.11 15.23 11.32
C ASP A 291 -28.47 13.97 10.51
N GLN A 292 -28.43 12.80 11.15
CA GLN A 292 -28.69 11.49 10.54
C GLN A 292 -27.85 11.17 9.29
N ILE A 293 -26.67 11.77 9.16
CA ILE A 293 -25.74 11.57 8.03
C ILE A 293 -24.83 10.35 8.20
N ALA A 294 -24.76 9.76 9.39
CA ALA A 294 -23.98 8.55 9.68
C ALA A 294 -24.85 7.41 10.24
N THR A 295 -24.45 6.17 9.99
CA THR A 295 -25.00 4.98 10.68
C THR A 295 -24.24 4.62 11.94
N ASP A 296 -22.95 4.95 12.00
CA ASP A 296 -22.10 4.74 13.17
C ASP A 296 -20.94 5.74 13.19
N VAL A 297 -20.47 6.09 14.39
CA VAL A 297 -19.25 6.83 14.61
C VAL A 297 -18.56 6.35 15.89
N SER A 298 -17.24 6.19 15.84
CA SER A 298 -16.42 5.86 16.99
C SER A 298 -15.11 6.66 16.99
N VAL A 299 -14.59 6.91 18.20
CA VAL A 299 -13.24 7.41 18.42
C VAL A 299 -12.54 6.42 19.33
N SER A 300 -11.43 5.86 18.84
CA SER A 300 -10.59 4.94 19.61
C SER A 300 -9.18 5.49 19.76
N VAL A 301 -8.54 5.13 20.87
CA VAL A 301 -7.09 5.24 21.06
C VAL A 301 -6.56 3.82 21.04
N ASN A 302 -5.66 3.51 20.12
CA ASN A 302 -4.91 2.27 20.10
C ASN A 302 -3.58 2.52 20.82
N PRO A 303 -3.46 2.17 22.11
CA PRO A 303 -2.27 2.52 22.86
C PRO A 303 -1.17 1.50 22.58
N GLN A 304 0.02 2.01 22.24
CA GLN A 304 1.18 1.19 21.85
C GLN A 304 2.42 1.74 22.53
N GLU A 305 3.43 0.90 22.77
CA GLU A 305 4.53 1.21 23.69
C GLU A 305 5.47 2.33 23.22
N ILE A 306 5.62 2.54 21.91
CA ILE A 306 6.54 3.58 21.40
C ILE A 306 5.82 4.75 20.72
N GLY A 307 4.53 4.59 20.40
CA GLY A 307 3.73 5.62 19.74
C GLY A 307 2.33 5.10 19.46
N SER A 308 1.30 5.77 19.97
CA SER A 308 -0.08 5.30 19.87
C SER A 308 -0.80 5.95 18.67
N GLN A 309 -2.04 5.52 18.41
CA GLN A 309 -2.90 6.18 17.42
C GLN A 309 -4.26 6.58 17.98
N VAL A 310 -4.72 7.78 17.64
CA VAL A 310 -6.14 8.15 17.73
C VAL A 310 -6.78 7.90 16.37
N ARG A 311 -7.93 7.24 16.35
CA ARG A 311 -8.71 6.95 15.14
C ARG A 311 -10.15 7.36 15.31
N ILE A 312 -10.62 8.24 14.44
CA ILE A 312 -12.05 8.49 14.24
C ILE A 312 -12.48 7.65 13.04
N GLN A 313 -13.54 6.87 13.22
CA GLN A 313 -14.19 6.11 12.16
C GLN A 313 -15.65 6.51 12.09
N ALA A 314 -16.16 6.87 10.92
CA ALA A 314 -17.59 7.15 10.70
C ALA A 314 -18.08 6.50 9.40
N THR A 315 -19.21 5.80 9.47
CA THR A 315 -19.84 5.16 8.31
C THR A 315 -21.02 6.00 7.84
N ALA A 316 -21.00 6.43 6.58
CA ALA A 316 -22.04 7.30 6.01
C ALA A 316 -23.35 6.56 5.82
N ARG A 317 -24.47 7.24 6.07
CA ARG A 317 -25.79 6.76 5.63
C ARG A 317 -25.81 6.71 4.11
N ARG A 318 -26.57 5.77 3.55
CA ARG A 318 -26.75 5.66 2.08
C ARG A 318 -27.19 6.99 1.49
N GLY A 319 -26.50 7.45 0.44
CA GLY A 319 -26.76 8.73 -0.23
C GLY A 319 -26.12 9.95 0.44
N THR A 320 -25.39 9.79 1.54
CA THR A 320 -24.59 10.86 2.14
C THR A 320 -23.16 10.83 1.60
N GLU A 321 -22.69 11.97 1.09
CA GLU A 321 -21.30 12.16 0.67
C GLU A 321 -20.34 12.19 1.87
N LEU A 322 -19.16 11.55 1.74
CA LEU A 322 -18.16 11.55 2.80
C LEU A 322 -17.64 12.95 3.16
N ALA A 323 -17.64 13.89 2.21
CA ALA A 323 -17.25 15.28 2.45
C ALA A 323 -18.19 15.98 3.45
N THR A 324 -19.49 15.70 3.40
CA THR A 324 -20.49 16.22 4.37
C THR A 324 -20.22 15.65 5.76
N LEU A 325 -19.94 14.35 5.83
CA LEU A 325 -19.61 13.66 7.06
C LEU A 325 -18.30 14.18 7.68
N GLU A 326 -17.28 14.39 6.85
CA GLU A 326 -15.99 14.96 7.27
C GLU A 326 -16.15 16.37 7.82
N THR A 327 -16.89 17.24 7.12
CA THR A 327 -17.14 18.62 7.56
C THR A 327 -17.78 18.64 8.94
N ALA A 328 -18.78 17.78 9.17
CA ALA A 328 -19.45 17.68 10.45
C ALA A 328 -18.54 17.16 11.59
N ILE A 329 -17.62 16.23 11.28
CA ILE A 329 -16.59 15.76 12.22
C ILE A 329 -15.63 16.92 12.56
N ASP A 330 -15.14 17.63 11.56
CA ASP A 330 -14.12 18.68 11.73
C ASP A 330 -14.65 19.89 12.49
N GLU A 331 -15.90 20.26 12.25
CA GLU A 331 -16.58 21.28 13.03
C GLU A 331 -16.76 20.88 14.51
N GLU A 332 -17.07 19.61 14.80
CA GLU A 332 -17.16 19.15 16.20
C GLU A 332 -15.80 19.08 16.87
N LEU A 333 -14.75 18.66 16.16
CA LEU A 333 -13.39 18.72 16.66
C LEU A 333 -12.99 20.17 16.95
N LYS A 334 -13.30 21.10 16.04
CA LYS A 334 -13.04 22.53 16.23
C LYS A 334 -13.79 23.10 17.43
N ARG A 335 -15.08 22.76 17.60
CA ARG A 335 -15.85 23.11 18.81
C ARG A 335 -15.21 22.55 20.06
N PHE A 336 -14.81 21.28 20.06
CA PHE A 336 -14.13 20.66 21.19
C PHE A 336 -12.80 21.35 21.51
N PHE A 337 -12.03 21.77 20.50
CA PHE A 337 -10.80 22.53 20.73
C PHE A 337 -11.06 23.91 21.32
N GLN A 338 -12.16 24.57 20.97
CA GLN A 338 -12.48 25.94 21.40
C GLN A 338 -13.15 25.97 22.78
N GLU A 339 -14.16 25.14 22.98
CA GLU A 339 -15.03 25.15 24.15
C GLU A 339 -14.61 24.13 25.21
N GLY A 340 -13.89 23.07 24.80
CA GLY A 340 -13.53 21.96 25.66
C GLY A 340 -14.69 21.08 26.08
N ALA A 341 -14.40 20.09 26.93
CA ALA A 341 -15.43 19.26 27.56
C ALA A 341 -16.16 20.04 28.67
N THR A 342 -17.45 19.76 28.87
CA THR A 342 -18.15 20.23 30.07
C THR A 342 -17.83 19.33 31.27
N GLU A 343 -17.99 19.85 32.49
CA GLU A 343 -17.86 19.06 33.72
C GLU A 343 -18.75 17.80 33.73
N ARG A 344 -19.96 17.92 33.18
CA ARG A 344 -20.90 16.80 33.06
C ARG A 344 -20.39 15.73 32.10
N GLU A 345 -19.84 16.13 30.95
CA GLU A 345 -19.25 15.19 29.99
C GLU A 345 -18.02 14.49 30.59
N LEU A 346 -17.15 15.23 31.25
CA LEU A 346 -15.96 14.69 31.89
C LEU A 346 -16.32 13.71 33.01
N SER A 347 -17.24 14.07 33.91
CA SER A 347 -17.73 13.20 34.98
C SER A 347 -18.30 11.89 34.42
N ARG A 348 -19.10 11.97 33.34
CA ARG A 348 -19.65 10.79 32.67
C ARG A 348 -18.55 9.87 32.15
N VAL A 349 -17.56 10.39 31.43
CA VAL A 349 -16.51 9.53 30.84
C VAL A 349 -15.55 8.98 31.89
N LYS A 350 -15.29 9.72 32.98
CA LYS A 350 -14.54 9.23 34.15
C LYS A 350 -15.26 8.05 34.80
N ASN A 351 -16.57 8.18 35.04
CA ASN A 351 -17.37 7.09 35.60
C ASN A 351 -17.38 5.87 34.67
N GLN A 352 -17.59 6.07 33.36
CA GLN A 352 -17.54 4.98 32.38
C GLN A 352 -16.17 4.30 32.32
N PHE A 353 -15.09 5.06 32.47
CA PHE A 353 -13.73 4.52 32.53
C PHE A 353 -13.54 3.63 33.76
N VAL A 354 -13.82 4.17 34.95
CA VAL A 354 -13.66 3.47 36.23
C VAL A 354 -14.57 2.25 36.29
N SER A 355 -15.83 2.35 35.87
CA SER A 355 -16.74 1.20 35.85
C SER A 355 -16.28 0.10 34.89
N ARG A 356 -15.69 0.44 33.74
CA ARG A 356 -15.10 -0.56 32.82
C ARG A 356 -13.89 -1.24 33.45
N PHE A 357 -13.04 -0.49 34.15
CA PHE A 357 -11.90 -1.04 34.86
C PHE A 357 -12.33 -2.00 35.96
N ILE A 358 -13.28 -1.59 36.82
CA ILE A 358 -13.80 -2.41 37.93
C ILE A 358 -14.40 -3.73 37.42
N ARG A 359 -15.29 -3.67 36.42
CA ARG A 359 -15.84 -4.89 35.79
C ARG A 359 -14.78 -5.77 35.14
N GLY A 360 -13.68 -5.17 34.68
CA GLY A 360 -12.53 -5.91 34.16
C GLY A 360 -11.89 -6.77 35.25
N ILE A 361 -11.51 -6.13 36.35
CA ILE A 361 -10.79 -6.75 37.48
C ILE A 361 -11.66 -7.66 38.35
N GLU A 362 -12.97 -7.77 38.09
CA GLU A 362 -13.80 -8.84 38.69
C GLU A 362 -13.32 -10.24 38.25
N ARG A 363 -12.70 -10.34 37.08
CA ARG A 363 -12.13 -11.59 36.54
C ARG A 363 -10.66 -11.74 36.93
N VAL A 364 -10.27 -12.95 37.33
CA VAL A 364 -8.88 -13.29 37.64
C VAL A 364 -7.96 -13.22 36.41
N GLY A 365 -8.49 -13.57 35.23
CA GLY A 365 -7.76 -13.57 33.95
C GLY A 365 -8.58 -13.09 32.76
N GLY A 366 -8.09 -13.40 31.57
CA GLY A 366 -8.61 -12.87 30.30
C GLY A 366 -8.32 -11.38 30.08
N PHE A 367 -8.71 -10.84 28.92
CA PHE A 367 -8.45 -9.44 28.56
C PHE A 367 -9.05 -8.47 29.57
N GLY A 368 -8.21 -7.62 30.15
CA GLY A 368 -8.59 -6.65 31.18
C GLY A 368 -8.94 -7.28 32.53
N GLY A 369 -8.69 -8.57 32.74
CA GLY A 369 -8.69 -9.22 34.05
C GLY A 369 -7.43 -8.89 34.85
N LYS A 370 -7.36 -9.40 36.09
CA LYS A 370 -6.27 -9.06 37.02
C LYS A 370 -4.89 -9.49 36.52
N SER A 371 -4.72 -10.74 36.05
CA SER A 371 -3.43 -11.22 35.54
C SER A 371 -2.95 -10.41 34.33
N ASP A 372 -3.85 -10.09 33.40
CA ASP A 372 -3.56 -9.28 32.20
C ASP A 372 -3.17 -7.84 32.55
N ILE A 373 -3.88 -7.20 33.49
CA ILE A 373 -3.55 -5.86 33.97
C ILE A 373 -2.19 -5.85 34.64
N LEU A 374 -1.91 -6.77 35.56
CA LEU A 374 -0.64 -6.82 36.27
C LEU A 374 0.53 -7.05 35.31
N ALA A 375 0.42 -8.04 34.41
CA ALA A 375 1.45 -8.35 33.43
C ALA A 375 1.70 -7.19 32.46
N ARG A 376 0.66 -6.61 31.85
CA ARG A 376 0.81 -5.46 30.94
C ARG A 376 1.57 -4.30 31.58
N ASN A 377 1.18 -3.96 32.82
CA ASN A 377 1.73 -2.82 33.52
C ASN A 377 3.18 -3.07 33.97
N GLU A 378 3.54 -4.31 34.30
CA GLU A 378 4.94 -4.68 34.49
C GLU A 378 5.73 -4.56 33.18
N VAL A 379 5.23 -5.14 32.09
CA VAL A 379 5.94 -5.18 30.79
C VAL A 379 6.23 -3.77 30.26
N TYR A 380 5.23 -2.89 30.26
CA TYR A 380 5.36 -1.53 29.69
C TYR A 380 5.74 -0.46 30.72
N GLY A 381 5.27 -0.60 31.97
CA GLY A 381 5.44 0.40 33.03
C GLY A 381 6.53 0.06 34.04
N GLY A 382 7.14 -1.13 33.97
CA GLY A 382 8.17 -1.61 34.89
C GLY A 382 7.66 -1.93 36.31
N ARG A 383 6.34 -1.89 36.53
CA ARG A 383 5.71 -2.21 37.82
C ARG A 383 4.27 -2.71 37.65
N PRO A 384 3.81 -3.75 38.38
CA PRO A 384 2.49 -4.34 38.15
C PRO A 384 1.34 -3.38 38.48
N ASP A 385 1.55 -2.45 39.41
CA ASP A 385 0.57 -1.45 39.84
C ASP A 385 0.61 -0.13 39.05
N TYR A 386 1.29 -0.07 37.89
CA TYR A 386 1.30 1.14 37.05
C TYR A 386 -0.10 1.61 36.66
N TYR A 387 -1.10 0.71 36.64
CA TYR A 387 -2.50 1.07 36.39
C TYR A 387 -3.03 2.12 37.39
N LYS A 388 -2.47 2.18 38.61
CA LYS A 388 -2.81 3.19 39.61
C LYS A 388 -2.46 4.59 39.14
N THR A 389 -1.35 4.76 38.40
CA THR A 389 -0.96 6.04 37.79
C THR A 389 -2.02 6.53 36.80
N THR A 390 -2.46 5.66 35.88
CA THR A 390 -3.54 5.98 34.94
C THR A 390 -4.84 6.29 35.66
N LEU A 391 -5.21 5.49 36.66
CA LEU A 391 -6.41 5.70 37.46
C LEU A 391 -6.38 7.06 38.21
N GLN A 392 -5.23 7.42 38.80
CA GLN A 392 -5.03 8.72 39.46
C GLN A 392 -5.14 9.88 38.46
N ARG A 393 -4.53 9.77 37.27
CA ARG A 393 -4.67 10.78 36.22
C ARG A 393 -6.11 10.93 35.76
N VAL A 394 -6.83 9.83 35.54
CA VAL A 394 -8.26 9.88 35.19
C VAL A 394 -9.07 10.54 36.31
N ALA A 395 -8.78 10.21 37.57
CA ALA A 395 -9.46 10.80 38.72
C ALA A 395 -9.20 12.32 38.85
N ALA A 396 -7.96 12.76 38.58
CA ALA A 396 -7.54 14.15 38.69
C ALA A 396 -7.85 15.00 37.45
N ALA A 397 -8.10 14.37 36.30
CA ALA A 397 -8.33 15.04 35.02
C ALA A 397 -9.40 16.12 35.14
N GLN A 398 -9.08 17.29 34.56
CA GLN A 398 -9.94 18.46 34.37
C GLN A 398 -10.30 18.63 32.89
N PRO A 399 -11.35 19.41 32.55
CA PRO A 399 -11.70 19.64 31.15
C PRO A 399 -10.55 20.18 30.29
N ASP A 400 -9.75 21.09 30.86
CA ASP A 400 -8.62 21.72 30.17
C ASP A 400 -7.52 20.71 29.81
N ASP A 401 -7.33 19.64 30.60
CA ASP A 401 -6.37 18.59 30.29
C ASP A 401 -6.71 17.86 28.98
N LEU A 402 -7.99 17.54 28.81
CA LEU A 402 -8.52 16.88 27.62
C LEU A 402 -8.42 17.81 26.42
N THR A 403 -8.82 19.08 26.58
CA THR A 403 -8.79 20.08 25.50
C THR A 403 -7.37 20.36 25.05
N ARG A 404 -6.43 20.53 25.99
CA ARG A 404 -5.01 20.71 25.69
C ARG A 404 -4.46 19.52 24.92
N ALA A 405 -4.65 18.29 25.42
CA ALA A 405 -4.13 17.09 24.78
C ALA A 405 -4.74 16.89 23.38
N ALA A 406 -6.05 17.05 23.24
CA ALA A 406 -6.72 16.94 21.94
C ALA A 406 -6.24 18.01 20.96
N ARG A 407 -6.11 19.27 21.38
CA ARG A 407 -5.58 20.34 20.52
C ARG A 407 -4.13 20.06 20.11
N GLN A 408 -3.27 19.68 21.06
CA GLN A 408 -1.85 19.42 20.79
C GLN A 408 -1.63 18.31 19.76
N TRP A 409 -2.46 17.27 19.79
CA TRP A 409 -2.25 16.04 19.02
C TRP A 409 -3.17 15.86 17.82
N LEU A 410 -4.35 16.48 17.82
CA LEU A 410 -5.38 16.28 16.78
C LEU A 410 -5.58 17.50 15.88
N SER A 411 -4.99 18.66 16.20
CA SER A 411 -5.14 19.87 15.37
C SER A 411 -4.32 19.85 14.08
N ASP A 412 -3.32 18.97 13.98
CA ASP A 412 -2.42 18.83 12.83
C ASP A 412 -1.97 17.36 12.69
N GLY A 413 -1.48 16.98 11.52
CA GLY A 413 -0.89 15.66 11.30
C GLY A 413 -1.93 14.55 11.15
N VAL A 414 -2.88 14.74 10.25
CA VAL A 414 -3.99 13.79 10.04
C VAL A 414 -3.81 12.99 8.74
N TYR A 415 -3.95 11.67 8.84
CA TYR A 415 -4.19 10.81 7.68
C TYR A 415 -5.69 10.55 7.54
N ILE A 416 -6.22 10.81 6.35
CA ILE A 416 -7.64 10.69 6.02
C ILE A 416 -7.79 9.63 4.93
N LEU A 417 -8.50 8.55 5.26
CA LEU A 417 -8.80 7.45 4.35
C LEU A 417 -10.31 7.38 4.12
N GLU A 418 -10.70 7.46 2.86
CA GLU A 418 -12.06 7.25 2.39
C GLU A 418 -12.16 5.88 1.72
N VAL A 419 -13.09 5.05 2.19
CA VAL A 419 -13.43 3.75 1.58
C VAL A 419 -14.83 3.86 0.98
N HIS A 420 -14.92 3.81 -0.34
CA HIS A 420 -16.17 3.89 -1.09
C HIS A 420 -16.63 2.49 -1.55
N PRO A 421 -17.95 2.23 -1.67
CA PRO A 421 -18.44 1.03 -2.34
C PRO A 421 -17.89 0.92 -3.76
N PHE A 422 -17.35 -0.24 -4.11
CA PHE A 422 -17.06 -0.58 -5.49
C PHE A 422 -18.38 -0.76 -6.25
N PRO A 423 -18.64 -0.04 -7.35
CA PRO A 423 -19.89 -0.17 -8.09
C PRO A 423 -20.08 -1.59 -8.63
N ASP A 424 -21.31 -2.10 -8.56
CA ASP A 424 -21.70 -3.36 -9.21
C ASP A 424 -21.79 -3.13 -10.74
N PHE A 425 -20.63 -3.17 -11.40
CA PHE A 425 -20.58 -3.16 -12.85
C PHE A 425 -21.19 -4.45 -13.40
N LYS A 426 -22.14 -4.31 -14.32
CA LYS A 426 -22.74 -5.45 -15.03
C LYS A 426 -22.13 -5.53 -16.42
N THR A 427 -21.72 -6.72 -16.82
CA THR A 427 -21.46 -7.00 -18.23
C THR A 427 -22.79 -7.13 -18.96
N THR A 428 -22.88 -6.59 -20.17
CA THR A 428 -23.95 -6.98 -21.08
C THR A 428 -23.67 -8.41 -21.54
N GLY A 429 -24.73 -9.20 -21.73
CA GLY A 429 -24.60 -10.49 -22.41
C GLY A 429 -23.87 -10.32 -23.74
N SER A 430 -23.05 -11.30 -24.11
CA SER A 430 -22.34 -11.27 -25.38
C SER A 430 -23.05 -12.17 -26.38
N ASP A 431 -23.71 -11.56 -27.37
CA ASP A 431 -24.23 -12.29 -28.54
C ASP A 431 -23.12 -12.59 -29.57
N VAL A 432 -21.91 -12.09 -29.34
CA VAL A 432 -20.73 -12.38 -30.17
C VAL A 432 -20.26 -13.80 -29.89
N ASP A 433 -20.39 -14.67 -30.90
CA ASP A 433 -19.65 -15.93 -30.98
C ASP A 433 -18.17 -15.62 -31.20
N ARG A 434 -17.37 -15.73 -30.12
CA ARG A 434 -15.92 -15.48 -30.17
C ARG A 434 -15.11 -16.67 -30.68
N SER A 435 -15.74 -17.80 -30.98
CA SER A 435 -15.07 -18.90 -31.66
C SER A 435 -14.92 -18.65 -33.16
N GLN A 436 -15.66 -17.68 -33.70
CA GLN A 436 -15.60 -17.30 -35.10
C GLN A 436 -15.11 -15.87 -35.26
N LEU A 437 -14.10 -15.69 -36.10
CA LEU A 437 -13.69 -14.36 -36.55
C LEU A 437 -14.81 -13.82 -37.46
N PRO A 438 -15.31 -12.58 -37.24
CA PRO A 438 -16.28 -12.01 -38.15
C PRO A 438 -15.65 -11.82 -39.52
N GLU A 439 -16.35 -12.27 -40.57
CA GLU A 439 -15.94 -12.03 -41.94
C GLU A 439 -15.85 -10.50 -42.19
N PRO A 440 -14.77 -10.02 -42.82
CA PRO A 440 -14.70 -8.62 -43.21
C PRO A 440 -15.88 -8.30 -44.13
N GLY A 441 -16.52 -7.15 -43.90
CA GLY A 441 -17.54 -6.63 -44.81
C GLY A 441 -16.99 -6.51 -46.24
N SER A 442 -17.87 -6.49 -47.23
CA SER A 442 -17.45 -6.34 -48.62
C SER A 442 -16.56 -5.10 -48.78
N PRO A 443 -15.42 -5.21 -49.48
CA PRO A 443 -14.58 -4.05 -49.76
C PRO A 443 -15.44 -2.95 -50.39
N PRO A 444 -15.29 -1.69 -49.95
CA PRO A 444 -16.02 -0.59 -50.58
C PRO A 444 -15.71 -0.60 -52.08
N GLN A 445 -16.73 -0.37 -52.90
CA GLN A 445 -16.55 -0.29 -54.34
C GLN A 445 -15.70 0.94 -54.65
N ILE A 446 -14.49 0.72 -55.15
CA ILE A 446 -13.56 1.79 -55.50
C ILE A 446 -13.94 2.30 -56.89
N ASP A 447 -14.48 3.51 -56.97
CA ASP A 447 -14.64 4.22 -58.25
C ASP A 447 -13.29 4.80 -58.66
N PHE A 448 -12.66 4.16 -59.65
CA PHE A 448 -11.47 4.71 -60.27
C PHE A 448 -11.87 5.85 -61.21
N PRO A 449 -11.21 7.02 -61.13
CA PRO A 449 -11.46 8.10 -62.09
C PRO A 449 -11.13 7.62 -63.50
N GLU A 450 -11.95 8.02 -64.47
CA GLU A 450 -11.69 7.76 -65.88
C GLU A 450 -10.34 8.37 -66.28
N ILE A 451 -9.51 7.58 -66.97
CA ILE A 451 -8.20 8.02 -67.46
C ILE A 451 -8.36 8.44 -68.91
N SER A 452 -8.30 9.74 -69.18
CA SER A 452 -8.23 10.25 -70.54
C SER A 452 -6.81 10.09 -71.09
N ARG A 453 -6.70 9.62 -72.34
CA ARG A 453 -5.42 9.38 -73.02
C ARG A 453 -5.35 10.18 -74.31
N THR A 454 -4.22 10.81 -74.55
CA THR A 454 -3.94 11.45 -75.85
C THR A 454 -2.45 11.33 -76.19
N THR A 455 -2.12 11.52 -77.45
CA THR A 455 -0.74 11.57 -77.95
C THR A 455 -0.56 12.90 -78.66
N LEU A 456 0.42 13.69 -78.22
CA LEU A 456 0.75 14.96 -78.87
C LEU A 456 1.42 14.71 -80.24
N PRO A 457 1.43 15.70 -81.16
CA PRO A 457 2.04 15.53 -82.48
C PRO A 457 3.53 15.14 -82.46
N ASN A 458 4.26 15.47 -81.38
CA ASN A 458 5.66 15.08 -81.18
C ASN A 458 5.84 13.65 -80.62
N GLY A 459 4.74 12.89 -80.44
CA GLY A 459 4.74 11.52 -79.94
C GLY A 459 4.64 11.39 -78.41
N LEU A 460 4.64 12.48 -77.64
CA LEU A 460 4.51 12.42 -76.19
C LEU A 460 3.10 11.91 -75.81
N LYS A 461 3.05 10.84 -75.02
CA LYS A 461 1.81 10.26 -74.51
C LYS A 461 1.43 10.95 -73.21
N VAL A 462 0.19 11.43 -73.13
CA VAL A 462 -0.34 12.12 -71.94
C VAL A 462 -1.48 11.30 -71.36
N LEU A 463 -1.38 11.00 -70.06
CA LEU A 463 -2.43 10.36 -69.27
C LEU A 463 -2.96 11.37 -68.26
N LEU A 464 -4.27 11.64 -68.31
CA LEU A 464 -4.93 12.54 -67.37
C LEU A 464 -5.93 11.76 -66.53
N SER A 465 -5.74 11.79 -65.21
CA SER A 465 -6.70 11.28 -64.24
C SER A 465 -7.21 12.44 -63.39
N ARG A 466 -8.51 12.73 -63.49
CA ARG A 466 -9.11 13.89 -62.80
C ARG A 466 -9.72 13.47 -61.47
N ARG A 467 -9.26 14.08 -60.37
CA ARG A 467 -9.90 14.04 -59.06
C ARG A 467 -10.18 15.47 -58.59
N SER A 468 -11.43 15.79 -58.30
CA SER A 468 -11.87 17.15 -57.94
C SER A 468 -11.86 17.46 -56.44
N SER A 469 -11.39 16.53 -55.60
CA SER A 469 -11.42 16.67 -54.14
C SER A 469 -10.42 17.69 -53.58
N VAL A 470 -9.33 17.96 -54.30
CA VAL A 470 -8.31 18.94 -53.90
C VAL A 470 -7.84 19.76 -55.12
N PRO A 471 -7.62 21.08 -55.00
CA PRO A 471 -7.17 21.94 -56.11
C PRO A 471 -5.65 21.83 -56.34
N LEU A 472 -5.14 20.59 -56.39
CA LEU A 472 -3.74 20.26 -56.58
C LEU A 472 -3.56 19.52 -57.90
N LEU A 473 -2.52 19.86 -58.66
CA LEU A 473 -2.09 19.10 -59.82
C LEU A 473 -0.76 18.41 -59.53
N ASN A 474 -0.67 17.16 -59.95
CA ASN A 474 0.58 16.40 -59.97
C ASN A 474 0.88 16.02 -61.42
N LEU A 475 2.07 16.38 -61.88
CA LEU A 475 2.61 16.00 -63.17
C LEU A 475 3.79 15.09 -62.92
N ASN A 476 3.90 14.04 -63.72
CA ASN A 476 5.05 13.15 -63.71
C ASN A 476 5.39 12.80 -65.16
N LEU A 477 6.53 13.31 -65.62
CA LEU A 477 7.11 12.93 -66.90
C LEU A 477 7.99 11.71 -66.64
N LEU A 478 7.67 10.61 -67.31
CA LEU A 478 8.47 9.39 -67.28
C LEU A 478 9.25 9.26 -68.59
N VAL A 479 10.54 9.01 -68.45
CA VAL A 479 11.46 8.70 -69.54
C VAL A 479 11.91 7.25 -69.35
N ASP A 480 11.78 6.46 -70.41
CA ASP A 480 12.16 5.03 -70.45
C ASP A 480 13.69 4.88 -70.55
N ALA A 481 14.38 5.38 -69.52
CA ALA A 481 15.83 5.42 -69.40
C ALA A 481 16.25 5.63 -67.92
N GLY A 482 16.29 4.55 -67.14
CA GLY A 482 16.87 4.52 -65.79
C GLY A 482 18.35 4.12 -65.77
N TYR A 483 18.86 3.65 -64.63
CA TYR A 483 20.23 3.16 -64.47
C TYR A 483 20.61 2.07 -65.47
N ALA A 484 19.66 1.25 -65.94
CA ALA A 484 19.90 0.24 -66.96
C ALA A 484 20.42 0.84 -68.28
N ALA A 485 20.08 2.10 -68.58
CA ALA A 485 20.59 2.81 -69.75
C ALA A 485 22.08 3.17 -69.63
N ASP A 486 22.66 3.17 -68.41
CA ASP A 486 24.09 3.36 -68.20
C ASP A 486 24.93 2.24 -68.82
N GLN A 487 24.34 1.13 -69.30
CA GLN A 487 25.06 0.10 -70.05
C GLN A 487 25.83 0.65 -71.27
N HIS A 488 25.42 1.81 -71.78
CA HIS A 488 26.07 2.51 -72.88
C HIS A 488 26.91 3.72 -72.41
N ALA A 489 27.07 3.90 -71.10
CA ALA A 489 27.79 4.99 -70.44
C ALA A 489 28.61 4.46 -69.22
N VAL A 490 29.08 5.36 -68.35
CA VAL A 490 29.70 4.98 -67.08
C VAL A 490 28.58 4.81 -66.03
N PRO A 491 28.61 3.77 -65.17
CA PRO A 491 27.62 3.62 -64.11
C PRO A 491 27.50 4.86 -63.21
N GLY A 492 26.28 5.33 -63.00
CA GLY A 492 25.95 6.54 -62.24
C GLY A 492 25.77 7.80 -63.10
N VAL A 493 25.83 7.69 -64.43
CA VAL A 493 25.59 8.82 -65.33
C VAL A 493 24.11 9.20 -65.35
N ALA A 494 23.19 8.23 -65.44
CA ALA A 494 21.75 8.49 -65.44
C ALA A 494 21.28 9.22 -64.17
N SER A 495 21.69 8.75 -62.98
CA SER A 495 21.34 9.41 -61.71
C SER A 495 21.92 10.82 -61.61
N LEU A 496 23.20 10.98 -61.95
CA LEU A 496 23.85 12.29 -61.86
C LEU A 496 23.29 13.28 -62.89
N ALA A 497 22.90 12.81 -64.08
CA ALA A 497 22.24 13.66 -65.08
C ALA A 497 20.87 14.14 -64.58
N MET A 498 20.09 13.27 -63.92
CA MET A 498 18.81 13.66 -63.32
C MET A 498 19.01 14.63 -62.14
N ASP A 499 20.00 14.41 -61.28
CA ASP A 499 20.33 15.35 -60.18
C ASP A 499 20.72 16.74 -60.71
N MET A 500 21.26 16.81 -61.94
CA MET A 500 21.75 18.04 -62.54
C MET A 500 20.66 18.83 -63.28
N LEU A 501 19.46 18.26 -63.49
CA LEU A 501 18.42 18.88 -64.32
C LEU A 501 17.93 20.21 -63.75
N ASP A 502 17.70 20.31 -62.45
CA ASP A 502 17.25 21.53 -61.77
C ASP A 502 18.40 22.40 -61.25
N GLU A 503 19.64 22.07 -61.61
CA GLU A 503 20.85 22.79 -61.17
C GLU A 503 21.23 23.96 -62.10
N GLY A 504 20.39 24.25 -63.09
CA GLY A 504 20.50 25.44 -63.92
C GLY A 504 20.08 25.21 -65.36
N THR A 505 19.34 26.18 -65.88
CA THR A 505 18.90 26.23 -67.28
C THR A 505 19.61 27.36 -68.02
N SER A 506 19.26 27.58 -69.29
CA SER A 506 19.76 28.72 -70.07
C SER A 506 19.22 30.06 -69.56
N THR A 507 18.16 30.06 -68.74
CA THR A 507 17.47 31.27 -68.28
C THR A 507 17.49 31.45 -66.76
N ARG A 508 17.77 30.40 -65.98
CA ARG A 508 17.75 30.42 -64.51
C ARG A 508 18.91 29.63 -63.91
N SER A 509 19.47 30.10 -62.80
CA SER A 509 20.40 29.35 -61.96
C SER A 509 19.68 28.36 -61.03
N ALA A 510 20.41 27.40 -60.45
CA ALA A 510 19.87 26.45 -59.46
C ALA A 510 19.10 27.14 -58.31
N LEU A 511 19.64 28.24 -57.79
CA LEU A 511 19.03 28.97 -56.67
C LEU A 511 17.76 29.71 -57.09
N GLU A 512 17.74 30.29 -58.29
CA GLU A 512 16.54 30.95 -58.83
C GLU A 512 15.43 29.93 -59.11
N ILE A 513 15.77 28.74 -59.63
CA ILE A 513 14.81 27.64 -59.80
C ILE A 513 14.22 27.23 -58.45
N SER A 514 15.06 27.02 -57.43
CA SER A 514 14.59 26.66 -56.08
C SER A 514 13.70 27.75 -55.47
N GLU A 515 14.09 29.02 -55.58
CA GLU A 515 13.34 30.15 -55.01
C GLU A 515 11.98 30.33 -55.70
N GLU A 516 11.93 30.25 -57.03
CA GLU A 516 10.67 30.37 -57.78
C GLU A 516 9.73 29.19 -57.51
N ILE A 517 10.24 27.96 -57.43
CA ILE A 517 9.44 26.77 -57.08
C ILE A 517 8.85 26.90 -55.67
N ASP A 518 9.64 27.33 -54.69
CA ASP A 518 9.18 27.57 -53.32
C ASP A 518 8.14 28.69 -53.25
N HIS A 519 8.36 29.79 -53.98
CA HIS A 519 7.41 30.92 -54.03
C HIS A 519 6.04 30.50 -54.58
N LEU A 520 6.02 29.61 -55.57
CA LEU A 520 4.79 29.07 -56.15
C LEU A 520 4.11 28.03 -55.25
N GLY A 521 4.72 27.66 -54.11
CA GLY A 521 4.27 26.55 -53.27
C GLY A 521 4.29 25.22 -54.01
N ALA A 522 5.17 25.10 -55.01
CA ALA A 522 5.32 23.91 -55.83
C ALA A 522 6.40 23.00 -55.24
N ARG A 523 6.43 21.75 -55.70
CA ARG A 523 7.54 20.83 -55.46
C ARG A 523 7.97 20.25 -56.80
N LEU A 524 9.21 20.51 -57.17
CA LEU A 524 9.87 19.92 -58.32
C LEU A 524 10.84 18.84 -57.81
N ARG A 525 10.86 17.69 -58.46
CA ARG A 525 11.82 16.63 -58.16
C ARG A 525 12.23 15.90 -59.41
N THR A 526 13.52 15.64 -59.53
CA THR A 526 14.10 14.80 -60.56
C THR A 526 14.70 13.56 -59.90
N GLU A 527 14.48 12.40 -60.50
CA GLU A 527 15.05 11.15 -60.00
C GLU A 527 15.18 10.12 -61.11
N SER A 528 16.05 9.13 -60.90
CA SER A 528 16.15 7.94 -61.74
C SER A 528 16.09 6.72 -60.83
N ASP A 529 15.44 5.66 -61.31
CA ASP A 529 15.50 4.32 -60.74
C ASP A 529 16.19 3.37 -61.74
N LEU A 530 16.04 2.06 -61.55
CA LEU A 530 16.67 1.04 -62.40
C LEU A 530 16.23 1.16 -63.87
N ASP A 531 14.94 1.41 -64.11
CA ASP A 531 14.31 1.29 -65.43
C ASP A 531 13.87 2.66 -65.99
N LEU A 532 13.49 3.60 -65.13
CA LEU A 532 12.91 4.89 -65.51
C LEU A 532 13.66 6.07 -64.91
N SER A 533 13.65 7.18 -65.66
CA SER A 533 13.93 8.51 -65.12
C SER A 533 12.64 9.31 -65.06
N SER A 534 12.48 10.14 -64.03
CA SER A 534 11.26 10.92 -63.84
C SER A 534 11.52 12.37 -63.42
N VAL A 535 10.68 13.26 -63.92
CA VAL A 535 10.60 14.66 -63.48
C VAL A 535 9.18 14.89 -62.98
N SER A 536 9.04 15.14 -61.68
CA SER A 536 7.75 15.31 -61.01
C SER A 536 7.53 16.75 -60.58
N LEU A 537 6.32 17.27 -60.81
CA LEU A 537 5.87 18.58 -60.34
C LEU A 537 4.55 18.44 -59.57
N SER A 538 4.51 18.96 -58.35
CA SER A 538 3.27 19.12 -57.58
C SER A 538 3.01 20.61 -57.36
N VAL A 539 1.84 21.12 -57.73
CA VAL A 539 1.52 22.55 -57.62
C VAL A 539 0.02 22.80 -57.43
N LEU A 540 -0.31 23.89 -56.74
CA LEU A 540 -1.69 24.37 -56.66
C LEU A 540 -2.20 24.81 -58.03
N LYS A 541 -3.48 24.52 -58.32
CA LYS A 541 -4.10 24.84 -59.61
C LYS A 541 -3.96 26.32 -60.02
N SER A 542 -3.96 27.24 -59.05
CA SER A 542 -3.83 28.68 -59.31
C SER A 542 -2.47 29.08 -59.88
N ASN A 543 -1.43 28.27 -59.64
CA ASN A 543 -0.04 28.60 -59.97
C ASN A 543 0.50 27.71 -61.11
N LEU A 544 -0.39 26.97 -61.78
CA LEU A 544 -0.02 25.93 -62.75
C LEU A 544 0.79 26.48 -63.92
N ASP A 545 0.34 27.56 -64.54
CA ASP A 545 0.98 28.08 -65.76
C ASP A 545 2.42 28.53 -65.48
N SER A 546 2.64 29.24 -64.37
CA SER A 546 3.98 29.66 -63.93
C SER A 546 4.88 28.48 -63.56
N ALA A 547 4.35 27.47 -62.88
CA ALA A 547 5.15 26.29 -62.51
C ALA A 547 5.46 25.39 -63.71
N LEU A 548 4.55 25.32 -64.69
CA LEU A 548 4.77 24.60 -65.95
C LEU A 548 5.89 25.21 -66.79
N GLU A 549 6.04 26.53 -66.76
CA GLU A 549 7.14 27.21 -67.45
C GLU A 549 8.49 26.76 -66.90
N ILE A 550 8.67 26.78 -65.58
CA ILE A 550 9.90 26.33 -64.92
C ILE A 550 10.13 24.84 -65.17
N TYR A 551 9.08 24.03 -65.05
CA TYR A 551 9.14 22.59 -65.29
C TYR A 551 9.59 22.26 -66.72
N ALA A 552 9.04 22.94 -67.72
CA ALA A 552 9.44 22.77 -69.12
C ALA A 552 10.88 23.24 -69.36
N ASP A 553 11.29 24.35 -68.75
CA ASP A 553 12.64 24.90 -68.90
C ASP A 553 13.72 23.96 -68.32
N VAL A 554 13.47 23.40 -67.13
CA VAL A 554 14.33 22.39 -66.48
C VAL A 554 14.48 21.13 -67.36
N ILE A 555 13.41 20.70 -68.02
CA ILE A 555 13.43 19.51 -68.89
C ILE A 555 14.13 19.79 -70.22
N LEU A 556 13.85 20.94 -70.85
CA LEU A 556 14.22 21.20 -72.24
C LEU A 556 15.55 21.94 -72.39
N ASN A 557 15.92 22.78 -71.42
CA ASN A 557 17.07 23.67 -71.51
C ASN A 557 18.09 23.54 -70.35
N PRO A 558 18.36 22.35 -69.77
CA PRO A 558 19.38 22.23 -68.73
C PRO A 558 20.76 22.55 -69.31
N THR A 559 21.54 23.37 -68.62
CA THR A 559 22.89 23.78 -69.08
C THR A 559 24.01 22.97 -68.44
N PHE A 560 23.68 22.19 -67.41
CA PHE A 560 24.61 21.41 -66.58
C PHE A 560 25.87 22.19 -66.19
N PRO A 561 25.73 23.27 -65.39
CA PRO A 561 26.86 24.11 -65.03
C PRO A 561 27.99 23.32 -64.38
N GLU A 562 29.21 23.47 -64.88
CA GLU A 562 30.41 22.74 -64.42
C GLU A 562 30.64 22.87 -62.90
N GLN A 563 30.28 24.02 -62.32
CA GLN A 563 30.37 24.25 -60.87
C GLN A 563 29.40 23.38 -60.07
N GLU A 564 28.15 23.29 -60.51
CA GLU A 564 27.12 22.47 -59.87
C GLU A 564 27.41 20.98 -60.05
N PHE A 565 27.89 20.58 -61.23
CA PHE A 565 28.37 19.22 -61.48
C PHE A 565 29.45 18.79 -60.48
N LYS A 566 30.46 19.64 -60.26
CA LYS A 566 31.51 19.35 -59.25
C LYS A 566 30.99 19.35 -57.83
N ARG A 567 29.93 20.11 -57.51
CA ARG A 567 29.29 20.08 -56.19
C ARG A 567 28.56 18.76 -55.99
N LEU A 568 27.68 18.38 -56.91
CA LEU A 568 26.90 17.14 -56.83
C LEU A 568 27.79 15.90 -56.90
N GLN A 569 28.82 15.89 -57.75
CA GLN A 569 29.80 14.80 -57.79
C GLN A 569 30.48 14.60 -56.42
N ARG A 570 30.90 15.67 -55.75
CA ARG A 570 31.49 15.59 -54.40
C ARG A 570 30.49 15.10 -53.35
N GLN A 571 29.23 15.57 -53.42
CA GLN A 571 28.18 15.12 -52.51
C GLN A 571 27.87 13.63 -52.70
N ARG A 572 27.79 13.16 -53.95
CA ARG A 572 27.57 11.74 -54.30
C ARG A 572 28.71 10.85 -53.81
N LEU A 573 29.97 11.25 -54.03
CA LEU A 573 31.13 10.53 -53.49
C LEU A 573 31.11 10.46 -51.96
N ALA A 574 30.74 11.56 -51.29
CA ALA A 574 30.59 11.57 -49.83
C ALA A 574 29.44 10.67 -49.35
N GLN A 575 28.34 10.58 -50.11
CA GLN A 575 27.24 9.65 -49.82
C GLN A 575 27.70 8.19 -49.93
N ILE A 576 28.35 7.82 -51.04
CA ILE A 576 28.90 6.46 -51.23
C ILE A 576 29.88 6.10 -50.11
N GLN A 577 30.70 7.06 -49.68
CA GLN A 577 31.62 6.85 -48.55
C GLN A 577 30.88 6.62 -47.22
N ARG A 578 29.72 7.25 -47.00
CA ARG A 578 28.87 7.00 -45.82
C ARG A 578 28.19 5.64 -45.89
N GLU A 579 27.65 5.27 -47.05
CA GLU A 579 26.99 3.97 -47.27
C GLU A 579 27.95 2.81 -47.00
N LYS A 580 29.21 2.89 -47.45
CA LYS A 580 30.26 1.91 -47.14
C LYS A 580 30.56 1.71 -45.65
N ASN A 581 30.16 2.65 -44.79
CA ASN A 581 30.39 2.58 -43.34
C ASN A 581 29.13 2.19 -42.55
N ASN A 582 28.03 1.83 -43.23
CA ASN A 582 26.77 1.41 -42.60
C ASN A 582 26.62 -0.12 -42.69
N PRO A 583 26.67 -0.89 -41.58
CA PRO A 583 26.75 -2.36 -41.60
C PRO A 583 25.43 -3.10 -41.92
N ARG A 584 24.46 -2.42 -42.54
CA ARG A 584 23.16 -3.00 -42.91
C ARG A 584 22.87 -3.05 -44.42
N ASP A 585 23.85 -2.66 -45.24
CA ASP A 585 23.89 -2.95 -46.68
C ASP A 585 25.04 -3.92 -47.00
#